data_AF-A0A564Y3Y5-F1
#
_entry.id   AF-A0A564Y3Y5-F1
#
_cell.length_a   1.000
_cell.length_b   1.000
_cell.length_c   1.000
_cell.angle_alpha   90.00
_cell.angle_beta   90.00
_cell.angle_gamma   90.00
#
_symmetry.space_group_name_H-M   'P 1'
#
loop_
_entity.id
_entity.type
_entity.pdbx_description
1 polymer ?
#
loop_
_entity_poly.entity_id
_entity_poly.type
_entity_poly.pdbx_seq_one_letter_code
_entity_poly.pdbx_strand_id
1 'polypeptide(L)'
;TVVLIVKGLCFRKPATSASAKNLNTIKSLRVLRVLRPLKTIKRVPKLKAVFDCVLSSLRNVLNILIVFVLFQFIFAVIAVQLFQGKFFYCNDASKLTPEECQGQYFDFNADGIPTTVW
;
A
#
# COMPACT_ATOMS: atom_id res chain seq x y z
N THR A 1 -3.68 -8.22 -2.85
CA THR A 1 -3.95 -6.87 -3.43
C THR A 1 -4.86 -6.00 -2.59
N VAL A 2 -6.06 -6.44 -2.19
CA VAL A 2 -6.97 -5.59 -1.38
C VAL A 2 -6.43 -5.26 0.03
N VAL A 3 -5.66 -6.16 0.66
CA VAL A 3 -4.95 -5.84 1.93
C VAL A 3 -3.95 -4.69 1.73
N LEU A 4 -3.30 -4.57 0.56
CA LEU A 4 -2.42 -3.42 0.25
C LEU A 4 -3.23 -2.15 0.01
N ILE A 5 -4.42 -2.24 -0.59
CA ILE A 5 -5.33 -1.11 -0.77
C ILE A 5 -5.84 -0.63 0.59
N VAL A 6 -6.27 -1.52 1.48
CA VAL A 6 -6.72 -1.17 2.84
C VAL A 6 -5.55 -0.70 3.70
N LYS A 7 -4.35 -1.29 3.60
CA LYS A 7 -3.15 -0.80 4.29
C LYS A 7 -2.65 0.54 3.69
N GLY A 8 -2.88 0.82 2.41
CA GLY A 8 -2.59 2.10 1.76
C GLY A 8 -3.62 3.20 2.06
N LEU A 9 -4.91 2.87 2.09
CA LEU A 9 -6.01 3.80 2.38
C LEU A 9 -6.27 4.00 3.89
N CYS A 10 -6.06 2.98 4.74
CA CYS A 10 -6.19 3.10 6.20
C CYS A 10 -4.89 3.39 6.96
N PHE A 11 -3.68 3.22 6.37
CA PHE A 11 -2.44 3.65 7.03
C PHE A 11 -2.05 5.10 6.68
N ARG A 12 -2.80 5.78 5.81
CA ARG A 12 -2.85 7.24 5.81
C ARG A 12 -3.83 7.75 6.87
N LYS A 13 -3.60 7.38 8.13
CA LYS A 13 -4.11 8.17 9.25
C LYS A 13 -3.25 9.43 9.34
N PRO A 14 -3.81 10.65 9.33
CA PRO A 14 -3.12 11.79 9.92
C PRO A 14 -3.03 11.51 11.43
N ALA A 15 -1.98 10.82 11.86
CA ALA A 15 -1.67 10.63 13.27
C ALA A 15 -1.17 11.97 13.83
N THR A 16 -2.11 12.82 14.27
CA THR A 16 -1.83 13.86 15.25
C THR A 16 -1.72 13.21 16.63
N SER A 17 -0.62 12.48 16.85
CA SER A 17 -0.14 12.14 18.19
C SER A 17 1.04 13.06 18.47
N ALA A 18 0.74 14.19 19.11
CA ALA A 18 1.75 15.12 19.60
C ALA A 18 2.62 14.42 20.65
N SER A 19 3.91 14.77 20.64
CA SER A 19 4.99 14.23 21.48
C SER A 19 5.71 13.00 20.90
N ALA A 20 7.03 13.13 20.72
CA ALA A 20 8.02 12.12 20.27
C ALA A 20 8.32 11.91 18.75
N LYS A 21 8.06 12.85 17.82
CA LYS A 21 8.54 12.76 16.41
C LYS A 21 9.20 14.04 15.87
N ASN A 22 9.96 14.76 16.68
CA ASN A 22 10.32 16.15 16.38
C ASN A 22 11.50 16.39 15.42
N LEU A 23 12.19 15.37 14.86
CA LEU A 23 13.30 15.61 13.92
C LEU A 23 12.95 15.26 12.45
N ASN A 24 12.28 14.14 12.19
CA ASN A 24 11.87 13.75 10.82
C ASN A 24 10.58 14.43 10.32
N THR A 25 9.76 14.94 11.24
CA THR A 25 8.51 15.64 10.88
C THR A 25 8.79 17.02 10.26
N ILE A 26 9.89 17.68 10.63
CA ILE A 26 10.25 19.03 10.14
C ILE A 26 10.57 19.02 8.62
N LYS A 27 11.17 17.94 8.09
CA LYS A 27 11.36 17.77 6.62
C LYS A 27 10.03 17.50 5.90
N SER A 28 9.17 16.65 6.46
CA SER A 28 7.82 16.38 5.91
C SER A 28 6.88 17.60 5.97
N LEU A 29 7.07 18.52 6.92
CA LEU A 29 6.30 19.77 7.01
C LEU A 29 6.46 20.68 5.78
N ARG A 30 7.56 20.56 5.01
CA ARG A 30 7.71 21.31 3.74
C ARG A 30 6.73 20.81 2.68
N VAL A 31 6.51 19.49 2.59
CA VAL A 31 5.55 18.87 1.68
C VAL A 31 4.12 19.24 2.04
N LEU A 32 3.81 19.46 3.32
CA LEU A 32 2.49 19.94 3.77
C LEU A 32 2.13 21.34 3.23
N ARG A 33 3.08 22.13 2.69
CA ARG A 33 2.76 23.39 2.00
C ARG A 33 2.07 23.16 0.65
N VAL A 34 2.19 21.97 0.03
CA VAL A 34 1.41 21.54 -1.15
C VAL A 34 -0.07 21.38 -0.82
N LEU A 35 -0.45 21.24 0.46
CA LEU A 35 -1.83 21.25 0.92
C LEU A 35 -2.38 22.69 1.11
N ARG A 36 -1.63 23.76 0.79
CA ARG A 36 -2.18 25.13 0.72
C ARG A 36 -3.51 25.22 -0.01
N PRO A 37 -3.71 24.60 -1.19
CA PRO A 37 -5.01 24.54 -1.86
C PRO A 37 -6.16 24.06 -0.97
N LEU A 38 -5.96 23.07 -0.10
CA LEU A 38 -6.96 22.61 0.87
C LEU A 38 -7.25 23.64 1.98
N LYS A 39 -6.24 24.40 2.42
CA LYS A 39 -6.39 25.50 3.39
C LYS A 39 -7.07 26.73 2.76
N THR A 40 -6.80 27.00 1.49
CA THR A 40 -7.44 28.07 0.69
C THR A 40 -8.90 27.74 0.37
N ILE A 41 -9.24 26.47 0.19
CA ILE A 41 -10.61 25.97 -0.01
C ILE A 41 -11.53 26.31 1.18
N LYS A 42 -11.04 26.30 2.42
CA LYS A 42 -11.81 26.73 3.60
C LYS A 42 -12.16 28.22 3.59
N ARG A 43 -11.44 29.04 2.82
CA ARG A 43 -11.62 30.51 2.77
C ARG A 43 -12.58 30.95 1.66
N VAL A 44 -12.88 30.08 0.68
CA VAL A 44 -13.76 30.39 -0.45
C VAL A 44 -15.06 29.58 -0.34
N PRO A 45 -16.19 30.20 0.08
CA PRO A 45 -17.43 29.49 0.40
C PRO A 45 -18.01 28.68 -0.77
N LYS A 46 -17.70 29.06 -2.03
CA LYS A 46 -18.14 28.36 -3.24
C LYS A 46 -17.52 26.97 -3.43
N LEU A 47 -16.25 26.77 -3.05
CA LEU A 47 -15.57 25.47 -3.21
C LEU A 47 -15.86 24.50 -2.06
N LYS A 48 -16.21 25.01 -0.88
CA LYS A 48 -16.65 24.22 0.27
C LYS A 48 -17.95 23.45 -0.02
N ALA A 49 -18.90 24.08 -0.72
CA ALA A 49 -20.14 23.43 -1.12
C ALA A 49 -19.92 22.20 -2.02
N VAL A 50 -18.98 22.28 -2.97
CA VAL A 50 -18.64 21.14 -3.85
C VAL A 50 -18.00 20.02 -3.05
N PHE A 51 -17.04 20.34 -2.17
CA PHE A 51 -16.37 19.33 -1.35
C PHE A 51 -17.31 18.68 -0.33
N ASP A 52 -18.20 19.46 0.29
CA ASP A 52 -19.22 18.95 1.23
C ASP A 52 -20.25 18.08 0.50
N CYS A 53 -20.62 18.41 -0.75
CA CYS A 53 -21.49 17.57 -1.58
C CYS A 53 -20.82 16.24 -1.96
N VAL A 54 -19.52 16.27 -2.31
CA VAL A 54 -18.72 15.07 -2.57
C VAL A 54 -18.61 14.21 -1.32
N LEU A 55 -18.28 14.78 -0.15
CA LEU A 55 -18.21 14.01 1.10
C LEU A 55 -19.57 13.45 1.54
N SER A 56 -20.66 14.21 1.32
CA SER A 56 -22.02 13.75 1.59
C SER A 56 -22.40 12.57 0.70
N SER A 57 -22.09 12.65 -0.59
CA SER A 57 -22.34 11.59 -1.57
C SER A 57 -21.48 10.35 -1.29
N LEU A 58 -20.21 10.55 -0.92
CA LEU A 58 -19.31 9.48 -0.51
C LEU A 58 -19.80 8.79 0.77
N ARG A 59 -20.46 9.49 1.69
CA ARG A 59 -20.99 8.90 2.93
C ARG A 59 -22.06 7.84 2.65
N ASN A 60 -22.87 8.01 1.62
CA ASN A 60 -23.80 6.98 1.16
C ASN A 60 -23.07 5.79 0.53
N VAL A 61 -22.03 6.06 -0.26
CA VAL A 61 -21.17 5.03 -0.88
C VAL A 61 -20.37 4.24 0.17
N LEU A 62 -20.00 4.85 1.31
CA LEU A 62 -19.29 4.15 2.39
C LEU A 62 -20.11 3.02 3.00
N ASN A 63 -21.44 3.10 2.99
CA ASN A 63 -22.29 2.05 3.57
C ASN A 63 -22.19 0.74 2.76
N ILE A 64 -22.29 0.83 1.42
CA ILE A 64 -22.09 -0.32 0.54
C ILE A 64 -20.62 -0.77 0.50
N LEU A 65 -19.67 0.16 0.65
CA LEU A 65 -18.25 -0.16 0.72
C LEU A 65 -17.89 -1.01 1.96
N ILE A 66 -18.50 -0.74 3.11
CA ILE A 66 -18.29 -1.53 4.34
C ILE A 66 -18.69 -2.99 4.11
N VAL A 67 -19.85 -3.23 3.50
CA VAL A 67 -20.33 -4.59 3.18
C VAL A 67 -19.37 -5.29 2.22
N PHE A 68 -18.89 -4.58 1.19
CA PHE A 68 -17.90 -5.12 0.25
C PHE A 68 -16.57 -5.49 0.92
N VAL A 69 -16.09 -4.67 1.86
CA VAL A 69 -14.87 -4.96 2.62
C VAL A 69 -15.04 -6.19 3.53
N LEU A 70 -16.20 -6.36 4.17
CA LEU A 70 -16.49 -7.54 4.98
C LEU A 70 -16.51 -8.82 4.14
N PHE A 71 -17.14 -8.78 2.96
CA PHE A 71 -17.13 -9.91 2.03
C PHE A 71 -15.70 -10.28 1.61
N GLN A 72 -14.89 -9.28 1.27
CA GLN A 72 -13.49 -9.50 0.88
C GLN A 72 -12.62 -10.01 2.03
N PHE A 73 -12.95 -9.68 3.28
CA PHE A 73 -12.25 -10.19 4.47
C PHE A 73 -12.38 -11.72 4.60
N ILE A 74 -13.57 -12.27 4.33
CA ILE A 74 -13.81 -13.72 4.36
C ILE A 74 -12.91 -14.41 3.32
N PHE A 75 -12.85 -13.92 2.08
CA PHE A 75 -11.94 -14.47 1.07
C PHE A 75 -10.47 -14.29 1.42
N ALA A 76 -10.09 -13.18 2.06
CA ALA A 76 -8.72 -12.97 2.48
C ALA A 76 -8.27 -14.01 3.52
N VAL A 77 -9.12 -14.32 4.49
CA VAL A 77 -8.84 -15.37 5.49
C VAL A 77 -8.70 -16.74 4.84
N ILE A 78 -9.60 -17.07 3.90
CA ILE A 78 -9.52 -18.33 3.14
C ILE A 78 -8.23 -18.39 2.31
N ALA A 79 -7.88 -17.32 1.61
CA ALA A 79 -6.68 -17.26 0.78
C ALA A 79 -5.41 -17.37 1.62
N VAL A 80 -5.35 -16.72 2.79
CA VAL A 80 -4.19 -16.86 3.70
C VAL A 80 -4.04 -18.31 4.13
N GLN A 81 -5.13 -19.00 4.48
CA GLN A 81 -5.06 -20.40 4.88
C GLN A 81 -4.69 -21.35 3.74
N LEU A 82 -5.23 -21.13 2.54
CA LEU A 82 -4.99 -22.00 1.38
C LEU A 82 -3.58 -21.81 0.79
N PHE A 83 -3.09 -20.57 0.79
CA PHE A 83 -1.83 -20.21 0.14
C PHE A 83 -0.68 -19.96 1.13
N GLN A 84 -0.87 -20.24 2.42
CA GLN A 84 0.20 -20.11 3.41
C GLN A 84 1.40 -20.98 2.99
N GLY A 85 2.55 -20.34 2.75
CA GLY A 85 3.79 -21.05 2.39
C GLY A 85 3.78 -21.70 1.00
N LYS A 86 2.82 -21.37 0.12
CA LYS A 86 2.77 -21.90 -1.26
C LYS A 86 3.34 -20.94 -2.31
N PHE A 87 3.38 -19.64 -2.02
CA PHE A 87 3.96 -18.62 -2.88
C PHE A 87 5.44 -18.37 -2.58
N PHE A 88 6.26 -19.43 -2.55
CA PHE A 88 7.72 -19.28 -2.56
C PHE A 88 8.20 -19.38 -4.00
N TYR A 89 9.19 -18.56 -4.36
CA TYR A 89 9.78 -18.54 -5.69
C TYR A 89 11.30 -18.41 -5.55
N CYS A 90 12.04 -19.27 -6.24
CA CYS A 90 13.48 -19.17 -6.36
C CYS A 90 13.82 -18.51 -7.71
N ASN A 91 14.83 -17.64 -7.73
CA ASN A 91 15.27 -17.01 -8.98
C ASN A 91 15.86 -18.03 -9.96
N ASP A 92 16.43 -19.13 -9.44
CA ASP A 92 16.91 -20.27 -10.22
C ASP A 92 15.76 -21.25 -10.49
N ALA A 93 15.43 -21.45 -11.78
CA ALA A 93 14.40 -22.38 -12.23
C ALA A 93 14.74 -23.85 -11.94
N SER A 94 16.01 -24.16 -11.66
CA SER A 94 16.50 -25.51 -11.39
C SER A 94 16.18 -25.98 -9.96
N LYS A 95 15.80 -25.07 -9.05
CA LYS A 95 15.57 -25.37 -7.63
C LYS A 95 14.09 -25.31 -7.30
N LEU A 96 13.58 -26.40 -6.73
CA LEU A 96 12.16 -26.56 -6.39
C LEU A 96 11.87 -26.43 -4.90
N THR A 97 12.87 -26.60 -4.05
CA THR A 97 12.72 -26.54 -2.59
C THR A 97 13.45 -25.33 -2.01
N PRO A 98 12.94 -24.74 -0.91
CA PRO A 98 13.56 -23.57 -0.28
C PRO A 98 14.94 -23.90 0.34
N GLU A 99 15.15 -25.14 0.75
CA GLU A 99 16.42 -25.64 1.28
C GLU A 99 17.53 -25.58 0.21
N GLU A 100 17.18 -25.83 -1.06
CA GLU A 100 18.12 -25.84 -2.18
C GLU A 100 18.30 -24.47 -2.85
N CYS A 101 17.44 -23.50 -2.54
CA CYS A 101 17.52 -22.13 -3.04
C CYS A 101 18.51 -21.29 -2.20
N GLN A 102 19.76 -21.76 -2.13
CA GLN A 102 20.84 -21.13 -1.38
C GLN A 102 22.12 -21.10 -2.23
N GLY A 103 22.90 -20.03 -2.10
CA GLY A 103 24.16 -19.86 -2.83
C GLY A 103 24.01 -19.04 -4.10
N GLN A 104 24.84 -19.33 -5.10
CA GLN A 104 24.86 -18.61 -6.38
C GLN A 104 24.38 -19.51 -7.52
N TYR A 105 23.76 -18.92 -8.54
CA TYR A 105 23.41 -19.61 -9.78
C TYR A 105 24.08 -18.92 -10.99
N PHE A 106 24.16 -19.64 -12.10
CA PHE A 106 24.75 -19.12 -13.34
C PHE A 106 23.64 -18.59 -14.26
N ASP A 107 23.71 -17.30 -14.58
CA ASP A 107 22.88 -16.69 -15.60
C ASP A 107 23.74 -16.43 -16.84
N PHE A 108 23.26 -16.90 -18.00
CA PHE A 108 23.96 -16.79 -19.27
C PHE A 108 23.42 -15.57 -20.02
N ASN A 109 24.27 -14.53 -20.11
CA ASN A 109 23.97 -13.35 -20.91
C ASN A 109 23.89 -13.69 -22.41
N ALA A 110 23.40 -12.76 -23.23
CA ALA A 110 23.29 -12.93 -24.69
C ALA A 110 24.61 -13.34 -25.38
N ASP A 111 25.75 -13.02 -24.77
CA ASP A 111 27.10 -13.37 -25.25
C ASP A 111 27.54 -14.80 -24.87
N GLY A 112 26.69 -15.57 -24.18
CA GLY A 112 26.97 -16.96 -23.76
C GLY A 112 27.94 -17.09 -22.59
N ILE A 113 28.30 -15.98 -21.94
CA ILE A 113 29.24 -15.93 -20.81
C ILE A 113 28.46 -16.19 -19.51
N PRO A 114 28.87 -17.18 -18.68
CA PRO A 114 28.23 -17.41 -17.39
C PRO A 114 28.56 -16.28 -16.42
N THR A 115 27.53 -15.62 -15.88
CA THR A 115 27.66 -14.66 -14.79
C THR A 115 27.11 -15.24 -13.51
N THR A 116 27.83 -15.05 -12.40
CA THR A 116 27.40 -15.53 -11.09
C THR A 116 26.49 -14.49 -10.44
N VAL A 117 25.27 -14.92 -10.12
CA VAL A 117 24.26 -14.07 -9.50
C VAL A 117 24.03 -14.58 -8.07
N TRP A 118 23.96 -13.64 -7.13
CA TRP A 118 23.73 -13.89 -5.71
C TRP A 118 22.24 -13.78 -5.37
#